data_AF-A0A1F5ZPF9-F1
#
_entry.id   AF-A0A1F5ZPF9-F1
#
_cell.length_a   1.000
_cell.length_b   1.000
_cell.length_c   1.000
_cell.angle_alpha   90.00
_cell.angle_beta   90.00
_cell.angle_gamma   90.00
#
_symmetry.space_group_name_H-M   'P 1'
#
loop_
_entity.id
_entity.type
_entity.pdbx_description
1 polymer ?
#
loop_
_entity_poly.entity_id
_entity_poly.type
_entity_poly.pdbx_seq_one_letter_code
_entity_poly.pdbx_strand_id
1 'polypeptide(L)'
;MTIHQLAKQLNISPEKLEKESLRAFLLTRLGEVEAKRHKILKRYIVESASDWDDKAKAGKRREEGYQGVVDYFNLDSLDADKEEIVKQLLSFS
;
A
#
# COMPACT_ATOMS: atom_id res chain seq x y z
N MET A 1 7.80 -27.30 7.95
CA MET A 1 8.24 -27.44 6.55
C MET A 1 9.23 -26.32 6.27
N THR A 2 10.43 -26.61 5.78
CA THR A 2 11.45 -25.60 5.48
C THR A 2 11.38 -25.14 4.03
N ILE A 3 11.95 -23.96 3.73
CA ILE A 3 11.99 -23.44 2.35
C ILE A 3 12.71 -24.40 1.38
N HIS A 4 13.75 -25.10 1.85
CA HIS A 4 14.49 -26.10 1.07
C HIS A 4 13.65 -27.34 0.76
N GLN A 5 12.85 -27.81 1.73
CA GLN A 5 11.95 -28.95 1.53
C GLN A 5 10.87 -28.62 0.51
N LEU A 6 10.27 -27.43 0.61
CA LEU A 6 9.23 -26.98 -0.29
C LEU A 6 9.77 -26.69 -1.69
N ALA A 7 10.94 -26.05 -1.80
CA ALA A 7 11.63 -25.80 -3.06
C ALA A 7 11.90 -27.11 -3.82
N LYS A 8 12.36 -28.15 -3.10
CA LYS A 8 12.55 -29.50 -3.67
C LYS A 8 11.24 -30.10 -4.18
N GLN A 9 10.14 -29.98 -3.44
CA GLN A 9 8.83 -30.48 -3.87
C GLN A 9 8.28 -29.73 -5.09
N LEU A 10 8.54 -28.43 -5.18
CA LEU A 10 8.11 -27.57 -6.28
C LEU A 10 9.08 -27.55 -7.47
N ASN A 11 10.19 -28.30 -7.39
CA ASN A 11 11.24 -28.35 -8.41
C ASN A 11 11.77 -26.96 -8.81
N ILE A 12 12.00 -26.09 -7.83
CA ILE A 12 12.60 -24.76 -7.99
C ILE A 12 13.74 -24.58 -6.98
N SER A 13 14.63 -23.61 -7.23
CA SER A 13 15.69 -23.33 -6.28
C SER A 13 15.13 -22.64 -5.02
N PRO A 14 15.73 -22.85 -3.83
CA PRO A 14 15.33 -22.15 -2.60
C PRO A 14 15.36 -20.63 -2.75
N GLU A 15 16.36 -20.08 -3.45
CA GLU A 15 16.52 -18.64 -3.68
C GLU A 15 15.40 -18.10 -4.57
N LYS A 16 15.00 -18.86 -5.59
CA LYS A 16 13.87 -18.51 -6.45
C LYS A 16 12.56 -18.56 -5.65
N LEU A 17 12.35 -19.60 -4.84
CA LEU A 17 11.18 -19.71 -4.00
C LEU A 17 11.09 -18.55 -3.01
N GLU A 18 12.21 -18.17 -2.39
CA GLU A 18 12.30 -17.04 -1.48
C GLU A 18 11.93 -15.73 -2.17
N LYS A 19 12.58 -15.43 -3.30
CA LYS A 19 12.34 -14.22 -4.09
C LYS A 19 10.87 -14.09 -4.51
N GLU A 20 10.31 -15.15 -5.09
CA GLU A 20 8.91 -15.13 -5.55
C GLU A 20 7.92 -15.07 -4.39
N SER A 21 8.24 -15.69 -3.24
CA SER A 21 7.38 -15.63 -2.05
C SER A 21 7.34 -14.21 -1.46
N LEU A 22 8.50 -13.54 -1.36
CA LEU A 22 8.58 -12.15 -0.91
C LEU A 22 7.85 -11.21 -1.88
N ARG A 23 8.03 -11.42 -3.19
CA ARG A 23 7.31 -10.66 -4.21
C ARG A 23 5.79 -10.85 -4.10
N ALA A 24 5.32 -12.08 -3.95
CA ALA A 24 3.90 -12.38 -3.79
C ALA A 24 3.32 -11.76 -2.52
N PHE A 25 4.07 -11.79 -1.41
CA PHE A 25 3.71 -11.12 -0.17
C PHE A 25 3.54 -9.61 -0.36
N LEU A 26 4.53 -8.95 -0.98
CA LEU A 26 4.49 -7.50 -1.23
C LEU A 26 3.34 -7.10 -2.16
N LEU A 27 3.07 -7.87 -3.22
CA LEU A 27 1.93 -7.63 -4.11
C LEU A 27 0.59 -7.77 -3.37
N THR A 28 0.45 -8.78 -2.51
CA THR A 28 -0.74 -8.97 -1.69
C THR A 28 -0.92 -7.78 -0.74
N ARG A 29 0.16 -7.38 -0.07
CA ARG A 29 0.16 -6.23 0.84
C ARG A 29 -0.19 -4.92 0.12
N LEU A 30 0.34 -4.71 -1.09
CA LEU A 30 0.00 -3.55 -1.92
C LEU A 30 -1.51 -3.51 -2.22
N GLY A 31 -2.11 -4.65 -2.56
CA GLY A 31 -3.56 -4.75 -2.79
C GLY A 31 -4.39 -4.38 -1.56
N GLU A 32 -3.97 -4.82 -0.36
CA GLU A 32 -4.63 -4.45 0.90
C GLU A 32 -4.55 -2.94 1.18
N VAL A 33 -3.36 -2.35 0.97
CA VAL A 33 -3.14 -0.91 1.15
C VAL A 33 -3.99 -0.13 0.17
N GLU A 34 -3.96 -0.46 -1.13
CA GLU A 34 -4.77 0.20 -2.16
C GLU A 34 -6.28 0.09 -1.88
N ALA A 35 -6.76 -1.07 -1.39
CA ALA A 35 -8.16 -1.22 -1.02
C ALA A 35 -8.58 -0.31 0.15
N LYS A 36 -7.69 -0.12 1.14
CA LYS A 36 -7.92 0.82 2.25
C LYS A 36 -7.87 2.27 1.77
N ARG A 37 -6.86 2.64 0.97
CA ARG A 37 -6.74 3.96 0.35
C ARG A 37 -8.00 4.31 -0.42
N HIS A 38 -8.42 3.43 -1.33
CA HIS A 38 -9.56 3.67 -2.22
C HIS A 38 -10.85 4.00 -1.46
N LYS A 39 -11.09 3.39 -0.29
CA LYS A 39 -12.25 3.71 0.54
C LYS A 39 -12.24 5.16 1.03
N ILE A 40 -11.08 5.66 1.45
CA ILE A 40 -10.89 7.03 1.93
C ILE A 40 -10.95 7.99 0.74
N LEU A 41 -10.15 7.73 -0.31
CA LEU A 41 -10.11 8.55 -1.54
C LEU A 41 -11.51 8.78 -2.12
N LYS A 42 -12.33 7.72 -2.22
CA LYS A 42 -13.70 7.81 -2.74
C LYS A 42 -14.65 8.58 -1.83
N ARG A 43 -14.53 8.41 -0.50
CA ARG A 43 -15.38 9.12 0.47
C ARG A 43 -15.19 10.64 0.36
N TYR A 44 -13.95 11.04 0.14
CA TYR A 44 -13.50 12.42 0.24
C TYR A 44 -13.24 13.10 -1.10
N ILE A 45 -13.37 12.36 -2.20
CA ILE A 45 -13.14 12.78 -3.58
C ILE A 45 -11.75 13.42 -3.71
N VAL A 46 -10.76 12.68 -3.23
CA VAL A 46 -9.33 13.04 -3.30
C VAL A 46 -8.53 11.92 -3.94
N GLU A 47 -7.33 12.23 -4.41
CA GLU A 47 -6.43 11.27 -5.07
C GLU A 47 -5.25 10.82 -4.18
N SER A 48 -4.90 11.63 -3.17
CA SER A 48 -3.86 11.40 -2.17
C SER A 48 -4.08 12.26 -0.94
N ALA A 49 -3.29 12.04 0.11
CA ALA A 49 -3.22 12.97 1.25
C ALA A 49 -2.75 14.37 0.82
N SER A 50 -1.81 14.45 -0.14
CA SER A 50 -1.38 15.73 -0.71
C SER A 50 -2.52 16.47 -1.42
N ASP A 51 -3.30 15.79 -2.27
CA ASP A 51 -4.46 16.40 -2.94
C ASP A 51 -5.54 16.83 -1.95
N TRP A 52 -5.70 16.09 -0.84
CA TRP A 52 -6.56 16.50 0.25
C TRP A 52 -6.11 17.84 0.85
N ASP A 53 -4.83 17.97 1.20
CA ASP A 53 -4.25 19.19 1.78
C ASP A 53 -4.36 20.38 0.82
N ASP A 54 -4.09 20.16 -0.47
CA ASP A 54 -4.22 21.17 -1.51
C ASP A 54 -5.66 21.68 -1.66
N LYS A 55 -6.65 20.76 -1.63
CA LYS A 55 -8.07 21.12 -1.66
C LYS A 55 -8.53 21.84 -0.39
N ALA A 56 -7.99 21.47 0.78
CA ALA A 56 -8.27 22.15 2.04
C ALA A 56 -7.74 23.60 2.01
N LYS A 57 -6.46 23.79 1.62
CA LYS A 57 -5.84 25.11 1.47
C LYS A 57 -6.56 26.00 0.45
N ALA A 58 -7.05 25.42 -0.63
CA ALA A 58 -7.83 26.13 -1.65
C ALA A 58 -9.25 26.49 -1.21
N GLY A 59 -9.68 26.13 0.01
CA GLY A 59 -11.05 26.31 0.48
C GLY A 59 -12.07 25.46 -0.27
N LYS A 60 -11.62 24.47 -1.04
CA LYS A 60 -12.45 23.58 -1.87
C LYS A 60 -13.03 22.41 -1.07
N ARG A 61 -12.65 22.26 0.19
CA ARG A 61 -13.19 21.27 1.14
C ARG A 61 -13.41 21.94 2.50
N ARG A 62 -14.52 21.61 3.17
CA ARG A 62 -14.77 22.02 4.57
C ARG A 62 -14.11 21.03 5.53
N GLU A 63 -13.81 21.49 6.74
CA GLU A 63 -13.35 20.62 7.83
C GLU A 63 -14.42 19.56 8.14
N GLU A 64 -14.07 18.27 7.97
CA GLU A 64 -15.00 17.14 8.14
C GLU A 64 -15.04 16.63 9.59
N GLY A 65 -14.85 17.56 10.53
CA GLY A 65 -14.73 17.27 11.95
C GLY A 65 -13.61 16.27 12.26
N TYR A 66 -13.72 15.61 13.41
CA TYR A 66 -12.70 14.68 13.92
C TYR A 66 -12.46 13.49 12.99
N GLN A 67 -13.50 12.92 12.37
CA GLN A 67 -13.37 11.76 11.50
C GLN A 67 -12.56 12.06 10.23
N GLY A 68 -12.74 13.25 9.64
CA GLY A 68 -11.96 13.68 8.50
C GLY A 68 -10.47 13.81 8.80
N VAL A 69 -10.12 14.31 9.98
CA VAL A 69 -8.73 14.41 10.44
C VAL A 69 -8.11 13.03 10.59
N VAL A 70 -8.81 12.10 11.24
CA VAL A 70 -8.35 10.70 11.38
C VAL A 70 -8.16 10.04 10.02
N ASP A 71 -9.10 10.22 9.11
CA ASP A 71 -9.02 9.63 7.78
C ASP A 71 -7.91 10.25 6.92
N TYR A 72 -7.62 11.54 7.07
CA TYR A 72 -6.46 12.19 6.46
C TYR A 72 -5.14 11.56 6.91
N PHE A 73 -4.92 11.43 8.22
CA PHE A 73 -3.70 10.81 8.75
C PHE A 73 -3.57 9.34 8.35
N ASN A 74 -4.68 8.61 8.32
CA ASN A 74 -4.70 7.25 7.82
C ASN A 74 -4.32 7.19 6.33
N LEU A 75 -4.83 8.12 5.52
CA LEU A 75 -4.50 8.19 4.10
C LEU A 75 -3.02 8.51 3.88
N ASP A 76 -2.46 9.45 4.62
CA ASP A 76 -1.05 9.82 4.57
C ASP A 76 -0.13 8.62 4.89
N SER A 77 -0.43 7.91 5.97
CA SER A 77 0.28 6.67 6.32
C SER A 77 0.15 5.59 5.24
N LEU A 78 -1.03 5.45 4.62
CA LEU A 78 -1.24 4.48 3.55
C LEU A 78 -0.54 4.87 2.24
N ASP A 79 -0.42 6.17 1.95
CA ASP A 79 0.35 6.69 0.82
C ASP A 79 1.84 6.36 0.99
N ALA A 80 2.39 6.60 2.19
CA ALA A 80 3.77 6.22 2.51
C ALA A 80 4.00 4.69 2.44
N ASP A 81 3.09 3.89 2.99
CA ASP A 81 3.15 2.42 2.91
C ASP A 81 3.16 1.95 1.44
N LYS A 82 2.29 2.53 0.61
CA LYS A 82 2.23 2.21 -0.83
C LYS A 82 3.57 2.52 -1.50
N GLU A 83 4.12 3.71 -1.29
CA GLU A 83 5.38 4.13 -1.89
C GLU A 83 6.53 3.18 -1.51
N GLU A 84 6.63 2.82 -0.24
CA GLU A 84 7.67 1.89 0.23
C GLU A 84 7.48 0.49 -0.38
N ILE A 85 6.26 -0.05 -0.42
CA ILE A 85 6.00 -1.36 -1.05
C ILE A 85 6.36 -1.34 -2.54
N VAL A 86 5.98 -0.29 -3.27
CA VAL A 86 6.31 -0.14 -4.69
C VAL A 86 7.82 -0.07 -4.89
N LYS A 87 8.53 0.70 -4.07
CA LYS A 87 9.99 0.78 -4.09
C LYS A 87 10.64 -0.59 -3.85
N GLN A 88 10.16 -1.34 -2.86
CA GLN A 88 10.66 -2.69 -2.60
C GLN A 88 10.37 -3.63 -3.78
N LEU A 89 9.16 -3.61 -4.35
CA LEU A 89 8.81 -4.39 -5.55
C LEU A 89 9.71 -4.08 -6.74
N LEU A 90 10.08 -2.82 -6.95
CA LEU A 90 11.02 -2.41 -8.00
C LEU A 90 12.44 -2.91 -7.76
N SER A 91 12.84 -3.21 -6.52
CA SER A 91 14.15 -3.81 -6.22
C SER A 91 14.25 -5.30 -6.59
N PHE A 92 13.13 -5.96 -6.87
CA PHE A 92 13.09 -7.33 -7.40
C PHE A 92 13.29 -7.41 -8.93
N SER A 93 13.25 -6.27 -9.63
CA SER A 93 13.47 -6.14 -11.08
C SER A 93 14.93 -6.37 -11.44
#